data_AF-A0AAV5P3S0-F1
#
_entry.id   AF-A0AAV5P3S0-F1
#
_cell.length_a   1.000
_cell.length_b   1.000
_cell.length_c   1.000
_cell.angle_alpha   90.00
_cell.angle_beta   90.00
_cell.angle_gamma   90.00
#
_symmetry.space_group_name_H-M   'P 1'
#
loop_
_entity.id
_entity.type
_entity.pdbx_description
1 polymer ?
#
loop_
_entity_poly.entity_id
_entity_poly.type
_entity_poly.pdbx_seq_one_letter_code
_entity_poly.pdbx_strand_id
1 'polypeptide(L)'
;MRAMSQPPGGGTPGRAATPARPGATAGASGPRRPADATGARDRRHSRPPSAAVYRRRRLVVLVGLLVVVGLVLALLAWVWPGFARSDAAADPEPTVTVTADPPTPTLEPVARTGTTAFAQALPDTVLDLVLRSDSATDAWTAARALEAYQLEYADGEGDDATRVTVVAGQWPTSAEAEAAADDLVAAAGTPTEEGDVEVAGEVAGRYAVTDAGDGRATVTWRNDTAVLQATGPADVVADVYAAFPL
;
A
#
# COMPACT_ATOMS: atom_id res chain seq x y z
N MET A 1 14.34 16.71 51.39
CA MET A 1 15.74 16.36 51.76
C MET A 1 16.25 15.41 50.69
N ARG A 2 17.19 15.83 49.82
CA ARG A 2 18.63 15.44 49.83
C ARG A 2 18.81 13.91 49.81
N ALA A 3 19.61 13.25 48.98
CA ALA A 3 20.62 13.63 47.98
C ALA A 3 20.94 12.32 47.19
N MET A 4 21.16 12.38 45.87
CA MET A 4 22.46 12.10 45.20
C MET A 4 23.34 11.02 45.86
N SER A 5 23.74 9.99 45.08
CA SER A 5 25.16 9.70 44.77
C SER A 5 25.35 8.45 43.89
N GLN A 6 25.81 8.70 42.66
CA GLN A 6 26.78 7.90 41.87
C GLN A 6 28.18 8.01 42.56
N PRO A 7 29.35 7.57 42.02
CA PRO A 7 29.78 6.68 40.90
C PRO A 7 30.90 5.71 41.44
N PRO A 8 32.07 5.36 40.82
CA PRO A 8 32.63 5.49 39.45
C PRO A 8 33.27 4.21 38.85
N GLY A 9 33.50 4.15 37.53
CA GLY A 9 34.81 4.41 36.88
C GLY A 9 35.29 3.12 36.19
N GLY A 10 35.99 3.03 35.07
CA GLY A 10 36.72 3.95 34.19
C GLY A 10 37.84 3.12 33.53
N GLY A 11 38.16 3.34 32.24
CA GLY A 11 39.46 2.97 31.66
C GLY A 11 39.48 2.02 30.45
N THR A 12 39.46 2.59 29.24
CA THR A 12 40.27 2.14 28.08
C THR A 12 41.74 2.56 28.33
N PRO A 13 42.79 1.90 27.80
CA PRO A 13 43.10 1.88 26.36
C PRO A 13 43.90 0.63 25.89
N GLY A 14 44.29 0.55 24.62
CA GLY A 14 45.43 -0.31 24.24
C GLY A 14 45.49 -0.74 22.78
N ARG A 15 46.33 -0.05 22.00
CA ARG A 15 46.57 -0.21 20.57
C ARG A 15 47.83 -1.05 20.30
N ALA A 16 47.80 -1.78 19.19
CA ALA A 16 48.90 -2.25 18.32
C ALA A 16 49.86 -3.36 18.81
N ALA A 17 50.09 -4.34 17.93
CA ALA A 17 51.39 -4.56 17.29
C ALA A 17 51.30 -5.57 16.12
N THR A 18 51.68 -5.11 14.93
CA THR A 18 52.20 -5.89 13.78
C THR A 18 53.72 -6.04 14.02
N PRO A 19 54.43 -7.14 13.69
CA PRO A 19 54.94 -7.44 12.32
C PRO A 19 55.07 -8.98 12.10
N ALA A 20 55.61 -9.60 11.03
CA ALA A 20 56.36 -9.21 9.85
C ALA A 20 56.20 -10.34 8.80
N ARG A 21 56.22 -9.95 7.52
CA ARG A 21 56.63 -10.77 6.35
C ARG A 21 58.15 -11.06 6.45
N PRO A 22 58.77 -12.01 5.71
CA PRO A 22 58.99 -11.86 4.25
C PRO A 22 58.98 -13.19 3.46
N GLY A 23 58.59 -13.19 2.18
CA GLY A 23 59.54 -13.16 1.06
C GLY A 23 59.40 -14.50 0.31
N ALA A 24 59.56 -14.66 -0.99
CA ALA A 24 59.97 -13.81 -2.11
C ALA A 24 59.28 -14.45 -3.35
N THR A 25 58.49 -13.74 -4.14
CA THR A 25 58.90 -13.00 -5.36
C THR A 25 59.94 -13.70 -6.23
N ALA A 26 59.50 -14.05 -7.43
CA ALA A 26 60.09 -13.75 -8.74
C ALA A 26 59.80 -14.95 -9.65
N GLY A 27 59.06 -14.76 -10.75
CA GLY A 27 59.51 -13.94 -11.86
C GLY A 27 60.23 -14.90 -12.81
N ALA A 28 59.52 -15.47 -13.77
CA ALA A 28 59.21 -14.86 -15.06
C ALA A 28 60.07 -15.54 -16.14
N SER A 29 59.55 -15.47 -17.36
CA SER A 29 60.33 -15.61 -18.59
C SER A 29 60.64 -17.05 -19.03
N GLY A 30 59.81 -17.55 -19.95
CA GLY A 30 60.36 -18.30 -21.08
C GLY A 30 61.35 -17.41 -21.86
N PRO A 31 62.13 -17.95 -22.81
CA PRO A 31 61.52 -18.39 -24.06
C PRO A 31 62.24 -19.54 -24.80
N ARG A 32 61.51 -20.11 -25.77
CA ARG A 32 61.94 -20.57 -27.11
C ARG A 32 63.23 -21.41 -27.25
N ARG A 33 62.99 -22.69 -27.61
CA ARG A 33 63.55 -23.44 -28.77
C ARG A 33 64.68 -22.73 -29.54
N PRO A 34 65.81 -23.41 -29.80
CA PRO A 34 66.01 -24.10 -31.10
C PRO A 34 66.89 -25.37 -30.88
N ALA A 35 67.23 -26.26 -31.81
CA ALA A 35 67.57 -26.14 -33.22
C ALA A 35 67.47 -27.51 -33.89
N ASP A 36 67.61 -27.44 -35.21
CA ASP A 36 67.45 -28.45 -36.24
C ASP A 36 68.41 -29.65 -36.20
N ALA A 37 68.12 -30.58 -37.12
CA ALA A 37 69.03 -31.49 -37.81
C ALA A 37 69.14 -32.94 -37.31
N THR A 38 68.46 -33.80 -38.08
CA THR A 38 68.97 -34.99 -38.76
C THR A 38 69.91 -35.93 -38.01
N GLY A 39 69.42 -37.13 -37.70
CA GLY A 39 70.28 -38.25 -37.40
C GLY A 39 69.53 -39.44 -36.87
N ALA A 40 69.40 -40.45 -37.71
CA ALA A 40 69.05 -41.80 -37.36
C ALA A 40 69.54 -42.24 -35.97
N ARG A 41 68.66 -42.99 -35.29
CA ARG A 41 68.96 -44.11 -34.39
C ARG A 41 69.95 -43.82 -33.25
N ASP A 42 69.42 -43.51 -32.07
CA ASP A 42 69.77 -44.20 -30.83
C ASP A 42 69.03 -43.58 -29.62
N ARG A 43 68.83 -44.41 -28.58
CA ARG A 43 69.14 -44.15 -27.15
C ARG A 43 68.09 -44.64 -26.16
N ARG A 44 68.67 -45.25 -25.12
CA ARG A 44 68.06 -45.67 -23.86
C ARG A 44 67.47 -44.48 -23.08
N HIS A 45 66.50 -44.84 -22.23
CA HIS A 45 66.19 -44.32 -20.89
C HIS A 45 64.84 -43.62 -20.66
N SER A 46 64.28 -44.05 -19.52
CA SER A 46 63.38 -43.36 -18.61
C SER A 46 61.88 -43.41 -18.90
N ARG A 47 61.22 -44.24 -18.09
CA ARG A 47 59.77 -44.28 -17.83
C ARG A 47 59.19 -42.87 -17.76
N PRO A 48 58.27 -42.46 -18.65
CA PRO A 48 57.56 -41.20 -18.49
C PRO A 48 56.59 -41.29 -17.30
N PRO A 49 56.48 -40.24 -16.48
CA PRO A 49 55.55 -40.20 -15.36
C PRO A 49 54.11 -40.30 -15.86
N SER A 50 53.30 -41.09 -15.15
CA SER A 50 51.95 -41.51 -15.55
C SER A 50 51.05 -40.38 -16.07
N ALA A 51 50.43 -40.60 -17.25
CA ALA A 51 49.41 -39.72 -17.85
C ALA A 51 48.19 -39.47 -16.94
N ALA A 52 48.01 -40.27 -15.89
CA ALA A 52 46.98 -40.11 -14.88
C ALA A 52 47.18 -38.85 -14.00
N VAL A 53 48.43 -38.45 -13.72
CA VAL A 53 48.71 -37.31 -12.82
C VAL A 53 48.46 -35.97 -13.51
N TYR A 54 48.74 -35.87 -14.82
CA TYR A 54 48.51 -34.64 -15.58
C TYR A 54 47.03 -34.37 -15.82
N ARG A 55 46.22 -35.42 -16.03
CA ARG A 55 44.75 -35.31 -16.12
C ARG A 55 44.14 -34.92 -14.78
N ARG A 56 44.60 -35.51 -13.67
CA ARG A 56 44.17 -35.13 -12.31
C ARG A 56 44.53 -33.68 -11.99
N ARG A 57 45.75 -33.22 -12.33
CA ARG A 57 46.16 -31.82 -12.13
C ARG A 57 45.36 -30.85 -13.00
N ARG A 58 45.11 -31.18 -14.27
CA ARG A 58 44.24 -30.36 -15.14
C ARG A 58 42.79 -30.32 -14.64
N LEU A 59 42.26 -31.44 -14.14
CA LEU A 59 40.90 -31.51 -13.60
C LEU A 59 40.79 -30.71 -12.30
N VAL A 60 41.79 -30.78 -11.42
CA VAL A 60 41.87 -29.95 -10.20
C VAL A 60 41.98 -28.46 -10.54
N VAL A 61 42.77 -28.09 -11.55
CA VAL A 61 42.86 -26.68 -12.02
C VAL A 61 41.54 -26.20 -12.62
N LEU A 62 40.84 -27.05 -13.38
CA LEU A 62 39.57 -26.70 -14.02
C LEU A 62 38.44 -26.58 -12.99
N VAL A 63 38.39 -27.49 -12.01
CA VAL A 63 37.48 -27.39 -10.86
C VAL A 63 37.81 -26.17 -10.01
N GLY A 64 39.09 -25.88 -9.76
CA GLY A 64 39.52 -24.68 -9.05
C GLY A 64 39.10 -23.39 -9.78
N LEU A 65 39.23 -23.35 -11.11
CA LEU A 65 38.78 -22.23 -11.92
C LEU A 65 37.25 -22.04 -11.83
N LEU A 66 36.48 -23.13 -11.89
CA LEU A 66 35.02 -23.06 -11.75
C LEU A 66 34.60 -22.56 -10.36
N VAL A 67 35.29 -22.99 -9.30
CA VAL A 67 35.03 -22.50 -7.94
C VAL A 67 35.36 -21.02 -7.82
N VAL A 68 36.47 -20.57 -8.41
CA VAL A 68 36.84 -19.14 -8.41
C VAL A 68 35.83 -18.31 -9.21
N VAL A 69 35.40 -18.77 -10.38
CA VAL A 69 34.35 -18.11 -11.18
C VAL A 69 33.03 -18.06 -10.40
N GLY A 70 32.63 -19.15 -9.76
CA GLY A 70 31.44 -19.19 -8.92
C GLY A 70 31.51 -18.22 -7.73
N LEU A 71 32.66 -18.13 -7.07
CA LEU A 71 32.89 -17.17 -5.98
C LEU A 71 32.85 -15.72 -6.47
N VAL A 72 33.43 -15.43 -7.64
CA VAL A 72 33.38 -14.09 -8.25
C VAL A 72 31.95 -13.73 -8.61
N LEU A 73 31.17 -14.65 -9.19
CA LEU A 73 29.76 -14.43 -9.48
C LEU A 73 28.93 -14.21 -8.20
N ALA A 74 29.20 -14.98 -7.14
CA ALA A 74 28.54 -14.80 -5.85
C ALA A 74 28.88 -13.46 -5.20
N LEU A 75 30.15 -13.02 -5.27
CA LEU A 75 30.58 -11.70 -4.81
C LEU A 75 29.97 -10.56 -5.63
N LEU A 76 29.90 -10.71 -6.95
CA LEU A 76 29.24 -9.74 -7.82
C LEU A 76 27.73 -9.66 -7.55
N ALA A 77 27.06 -10.80 -7.30
CA ALA A 77 25.66 -10.85 -6.89
C ALA A 77 25.42 -10.23 -5.50
N TRP A 78 26.38 -10.38 -4.58
CA TRP A 78 26.27 -9.81 -3.23
C TRP A 78 26.57 -8.30 -3.20
N VAL A 79 27.56 -7.84 -3.98
CA VAL A 79 27.96 -6.42 -4.06
C VAL A 79 27.03 -5.62 -4.99
N TRP A 80 26.39 -6.26 -5.96
CA TRP A 80 25.49 -5.61 -6.92
C TRP A 80 24.23 -6.46 -7.18
N PRO A 81 23.18 -6.35 -6.33
CA PRO A 81 21.99 -7.23 -6.39
C PRO A 81 21.14 -7.05 -7.67
N GLY A 82 21.52 -6.13 -8.57
CA GLY A 82 20.82 -5.81 -9.81
C GLY A 82 21.02 -6.78 -10.99
N PHE A 83 22.00 -7.70 -10.96
CA PHE A 83 22.23 -8.62 -12.10
C PHE A 83 21.52 -9.99 -11.95
N ALA A 84 21.04 -10.33 -10.76
CA ALA A 84 20.37 -11.61 -10.49
C ALA A 84 18.83 -11.53 -10.67
N ARG A 85 18.28 -10.37 -10.99
CA ARG A 85 16.87 -10.22 -11.40
C ARG A 85 16.79 -10.16 -12.92
N SER A 86 16.70 -11.32 -13.57
CA SER A 86 16.18 -11.40 -14.94
C SER A 86 14.66 -11.42 -14.89
N ASP A 87 14.12 -10.24 -14.57
CA ASP A 87 12.79 -9.70 -14.86
C ASP A 87 12.66 -8.50 -13.91
N ALA A 88 13.38 -7.42 -14.25
CA ALA A 88 12.87 -6.11 -13.90
C ALA A 88 11.59 -5.98 -14.72
N ALA A 89 10.44 -6.28 -14.09
CA ALA A 89 9.18 -5.70 -14.49
C ALA A 89 9.50 -4.23 -14.78
N ALA A 90 9.29 -3.80 -16.03
CA ALA A 90 9.45 -2.41 -16.39
C ALA A 90 8.75 -1.59 -15.30
N ASP A 91 9.46 -0.62 -14.70
CA ASP A 91 8.79 0.37 -13.87
C ASP A 91 7.57 0.86 -14.67
N PRO A 92 6.34 0.77 -14.12
CA PRO A 92 5.17 1.20 -14.86
C PRO A 92 5.44 2.64 -15.31
N GLU A 93 5.34 2.89 -16.62
CA GLU A 93 5.47 4.25 -17.14
C GLU A 93 4.48 5.12 -16.35
N PRO A 94 4.88 6.33 -15.91
CA PRO A 94 4.01 7.19 -15.15
C PRO A 94 2.75 7.48 -15.98
N THR A 95 1.64 6.81 -15.62
CA THR A 95 0.35 7.09 -16.19
C THR A 95 -0.08 8.45 -15.69
N VAL A 96 -0.13 9.43 -16.59
CA VAL A 96 -0.75 10.71 -16.31
C VAL A 96 -2.26 10.46 -16.25
N THR A 97 -2.78 10.28 -15.04
CA THR A 97 -4.22 10.29 -14.80
C THR A 97 -4.68 11.74 -14.86
N VAL A 98 -5.43 12.09 -15.91
CA VAL A 98 -6.19 13.34 -15.93
C VAL A 98 -7.41 13.12 -15.06
N THR A 99 -7.39 13.68 -13.84
CA THR A 99 -8.59 13.76 -13.01
C THR A 99 -9.53 14.76 -13.68
N ALA A 100 -10.70 14.29 -14.10
CA ALA A 100 -11.77 15.17 -14.56
C ALA A 100 -12.27 16.00 -13.38
N ASP A 101 -12.74 17.22 -13.64
CA ASP A 101 -13.42 18.02 -12.62
C ASP A 101 -14.66 17.24 -12.10
N PRO A 102 -14.99 17.35 -10.80
CA PRO A 102 -16.17 16.71 -10.25
C PRO A 102 -17.43 17.18 -10.99
N PRO A 103 -18.38 16.29 -11.27
CA PRO A 103 -19.55 16.63 -12.06
C PRO A 103 -20.39 17.67 -11.33
N THR A 104 -20.93 18.63 -12.09
CA THR A 104 -21.70 19.77 -11.57
C THR A 104 -23.18 19.57 -11.91
N PRO A 105 -24.10 19.84 -10.98
CA PRO A 105 -25.52 19.63 -11.20
C PRO A 105 -26.06 20.59 -12.26
N THR A 106 -26.90 20.08 -13.15
CA THR A 106 -27.51 20.87 -14.24
C THR A 106 -28.93 21.33 -13.96
N LEU A 107 -29.52 20.85 -12.85
CA LEU A 107 -30.86 21.17 -12.39
C LEU A 107 -30.81 22.07 -11.15
N GLU A 108 -31.89 22.80 -10.90
CA GLU A 108 -32.04 23.54 -9.64
C GLU A 108 -32.63 22.62 -8.56
N PRO A 109 -32.10 22.63 -7.33
CA PRO A 109 -32.65 21.85 -6.23
C PRO A 109 -33.99 22.41 -5.76
N VAL A 110 -34.84 21.55 -5.21
CA VAL A 110 -36.07 22.01 -4.55
C VAL A 110 -35.75 22.78 -3.27
N ALA A 111 -36.66 23.67 -2.87
CA ALA A 111 -36.51 24.39 -1.62
C ALA A 111 -36.59 23.44 -0.41
N ARG A 112 -35.66 23.62 0.54
CA ARG A 112 -35.66 22.96 1.84
C ARG A 112 -36.97 23.17 2.59
N THR A 113 -37.48 22.11 3.20
CA THR A 113 -38.68 22.16 4.04
C THR A 113 -38.33 22.23 5.53
N GLY A 114 -37.20 21.64 5.93
CA GLY A 114 -36.67 21.72 7.29
C GLY A 114 -36.21 23.14 7.67
N THR A 115 -36.42 23.52 8.93
CA THR A 115 -36.09 24.85 9.45
C THR A 115 -35.11 24.83 10.61
N THR A 116 -34.73 23.63 11.08
CA THR A 116 -33.74 23.44 12.14
C THR A 116 -32.33 23.68 11.60
N ALA A 117 -31.39 23.94 12.50
CA ALA A 117 -29.99 24.11 12.11
C ALA A 117 -29.43 22.84 11.44
N PHE A 118 -29.83 21.66 11.92
CA PHE A 118 -29.44 20.39 11.33
C PHE A 118 -29.97 20.23 9.91
N ALA A 119 -31.27 20.44 9.68
CA ALA A 119 -31.86 20.32 8.35
C ALA A 119 -31.24 21.29 7.35
N GLN A 120 -30.93 22.52 7.78
CA GLN A 120 -30.30 23.54 6.94
C GLN A 120 -28.81 23.31 6.68
N ALA A 121 -28.16 22.43 7.45
CA ALA A 121 -26.77 22.03 7.22
C ALA A 121 -26.64 20.93 6.16
N LEU A 122 -27.73 20.21 5.86
CA LEU A 122 -27.74 19.19 4.82
C LEU A 122 -27.64 19.87 3.43
N PRO A 123 -26.89 19.30 2.48
CA PRO A 123 -26.59 19.94 1.21
C PRO A 123 -27.77 19.91 0.25
N ASP A 124 -27.95 20.97 -0.55
CA ASP A 124 -28.96 20.97 -1.61
C ASP A 124 -28.49 20.20 -2.86
N THR A 125 -27.18 19.99 -2.98
CA THR A 125 -26.54 19.27 -4.09
C THR A 125 -25.37 18.45 -3.57
N VAL A 126 -25.20 17.22 -4.08
CA VAL A 126 -24.04 16.37 -3.83
C VAL A 126 -23.54 15.87 -5.17
N LEU A 127 -22.35 16.32 -5.59
CA LEU A 127 -21.85 16.10 -6.95
C LEU A 127 -22.85 16.62 -7.99
N ASP A 128 -23.25 15.81 -8.97
CA ASP A 128 -24.31 16.13 -9.94
C ASP A 128 -25.73 15.85 -9.45
N LEU A 129 -25.89 15.22 -8.28
CA LEU A 129 -27.19 14.94 -7.71
C LEU A 129 -27.77 16.19 -7.04
N VAL A 130 -29.02 16.51 -7.39
CA VAL A 130 -29.76 17.63 -6.82
C VAL A 130 -30.87 17.14 -5.89
N LEU A 131 -31.15 17.89 -4.83
CA LEU A 131 -32.27 17.62 -3.93
C LEU A 131 -33.59 17.71 -4.71
N ARG A 132 -34.36 16.62 -4.72
CA ARG A 132 -35.67 16.50 -5.39
C ARG A 132 -36.83 16.46 -4.40
N SER A 133 -36.61 15.91 -3.22
CA SER A 133 -37.59 15.90 -2.13
C SER A 133 -36.90 15.94 -0.77
N ASP A 134 -37.57 16.57 0.19
CA ASP A 134 -37.14 16.70 1.59
C ASP A 134 -38.38 16.66 2.48
N SER A 135 -38.40 15.71 3.41
CA SER A 135 -39.46 15.60 4.40
C SER A 135 -38.93 15.13 5.75
N ALA A 136 -39.49 15.68 6.83
CA ALA A 136 -39.31 15.11 8.16
C ALA A 136 -39.87 13.68 8.19
N THR A 137 -39.19 12.78 8.89
CA THR A 137 -39.58 11.37 8.99
C THR A 137 -39.53 10.92 10.45
N ASP A 138 -40.40 9.98 10.80
CA ASP A 138 -40.37 9.32 12.11
C ASP A 138 -39.31 8.21 12.19
N ALA A 139 -38.55 7.99 11.10
CA ALA A 139 -37.41 7.10 11.10
C ALA A 139 -36.47 7.44 12.27
N TRP A 140 -35.98 6.40 12.96
CA TRP A 140 -35.02 6.51 14.06
C TRP A 140 -35.54 7.22 15.32
N THR A 141 -36.82 7.56 15.41
CA THR A 141 -37.46 8.02 16.66
C THR A 141 -37.30 6.98 17.78
N ALA A 142 -37.46 5.69 17.45
CA ALA A 142 -37.24 4.59 18.39
C ALA A 142 -35.77 4.50 18.85
N ALA A 143 -34.83 4.89 17.98
CA ALA A 143 -33.41 5.05 18.28
C ALA A 143 -33.08 6.38 18.95
N ARG A 144 -34.09 7.18 19.34
CA ARG A 144 -33.97 8.43 20.11
C ARG A 144 -33.30 9.58 19.34
N ALA A 145 -33.39 9.58 18.01
CA ALA A 145 -33.06 10.76 17.22
C ALA A 145 -33.94 11.96 17.68
N LEU A 146 -33.32 13.14 17.79
CA LEU A 146 -34.00 14.41 18.08
C LEU A 146 -34.88 14.85 16.91
N GLU A 147 -34.37 14.62 15.71
CA GLU A 147 -35.01 14.90 14.43
C GLU A 147 -34.40 13.99 13.35
N ALA A 148 -35.18 13.68 12.34
CA ALA A 148 -34.75 12.92 11.17
C ALA A 148 -35.46 13.41 9.90
N TYR A 149 -34.74 13.37 8.78
CA TYR A 149 -35.21 13.77 7.47
C TYR A 149 -34.93 12.68 6.45
N GLN A 150 -35.89 12.46 5.56
CA GLN A 150 -35.71 11.68 4.35
C GLN A 150 -35.57 12.63 3.17
N LEU A 151 -34.48 12.45 2.44
CA LEU A 151 -34.10 13.23 1.28
C LEU A 151 -33.98 12.32 0.06
N GLU A 152 -34.36 12.84 -1.09
CA GLU A 152 -34.12 12.19 -2.38
C GLU A 152 -33.25 13.09 -3.23
N TYR A 153 -32.10 12.57 -3.65
CA TYR A 153 -31.19 13.22 -4.58
C TYR A 153 -31.23 12.51 -5.93
N ALA A 154 -31.21 13.26 -7.02
CA ALA A 154 -31.20 12.70 -8.38
C ALA A 154 -30.39 13.56 -9.37
N ASP A 155 -29.81 12.93 -10.39
CA ASP A 155 -29.09 13.59 -11.50
C ASP A 155 -30.01 14.16 -12.59
N GLY A 156 -31.29 13.80 -12.57
CA GLY A 156 -32.22 14.06 -13.66
C GLY A 156 -33.70 14.02 -13.23
N GLU A 157 -34.59 14.25 -14.20
CA GLU A 157 -36.04 14.07 -14.04
C GLU A 157 -36.50 12.72 -14.62
N GLY A 158 -37.63 12.20 -14.11
CA GLY A 158 -38.22 10.97 -14.63
C GLY A 158 -37.54 9.69 -14.15
N ASP A 159 -38.09 8.53 -14.51
CA ASP A 159 -37.73 7.24 -13.91
C ASP A 159 -36.29 6.79 -14.23
N ASP A 160 -35.73 7.25 -15.34
CA ASP A 160 -34.37 6.91 -15.79
C ASP A 160 -33.26 7.64 -15.00
N ALA A 161 -33.62 8.62 -14.16
CA ALA A 161 -32.66 9.34 -13.34
C ALA A 161 -32.01 8.44 -12.28
N THR A 162 -30.71 8.60 -12.11
CA THR A 162 -29.96 8.02 -10.99
C THR A 162 -30.46 8.64 -9.71
N ARG A 163 -30.80 7.81 -8.71
CA ARG A 163 -31.37 8.27 -7.44
C ARG A 163 -30.66 7.70 -6.24
N VAL A 164 -30.48 8.55 -5.25
CA VAL A 164 -30.01 8.20 -3.91
C VAL A 164 -31.02 8.70 -2.89
N THR A 165 -31.51 7.79 -2.06
CA THR A 165 -32.31 8.13 -0.88
C THR A 165 -31.38 8.27 0.32
N VAL A 166 -31.45 9.40 1.01
CA VAL A 166 -30.68 9.64 2.23
C VAL A 166 -31.65 9.80 3.39
N VAL A 167 -31.43 9.06 4.47
CA VAL A 167 -32.03 9.38 5.76
C VAL A 167 -30.94 10.01 6.62
N ALA A 168 -31.20 11.18 7.17
CA ALA A 168 -30.27 11.92 8.02
C ALA A 168 -30.92 12.22 9.35
N GLY A 169 -30.24 11.95 10.45
CA GLY A 169 -30.75 12.14 11.80
C GLY A 169 -29.71 12.75 12.72
N GLN A 170 -30.19 13.41 13.77
CA GLN A 170 -29.35 14.00 14.82
C GLN A 170 -29.70 13.41 16.18
N TRP A 171 -28.67 13.15 16.99
CA TRP A 171 -28.80 12.65 18.36
C TRP A 171 -28.36 13.69 19.39
N PRO A 172 -28.81 13.56 20.65
CA PRO A 172 -28.43 14.49 21.71
C PRO A 172 -26.93 14.46 22.03
N THR A 173 -26.27 13.32 21.85
CA THR A 173 -24.84 13.14 22.14
C THR A 173 -24.15 12.27 21.11
N SER A 174 -22.83 12.47 20.98
CA SER A 174 -21.96 11.68 20.10
C SER A 174 -22.04 10.18 20.38
N ALA A 175 -22.11 9.80 21.67
CA ALA A 175 -22.20 8.40 22.10
C ALA A 175 -23.55 7.75 21.72
N GLU A 176 -24.64 8.51 21.77
CA GLU A 176 -25.95 8.01 21.32
C GLU A 176 -26.01 7.89 19.78
N ALA A 177 -25.40 8.83 19.06
CA ALA A 177 -25.25 8.73 17.61
C ALA A 177 -24.40 7.50 17.21
N GLU A 178 -23.31 7.22 17.92
CA GLU A 178 -22.47 6.04 17.68
C GLU A 178 -23.26 4.74 17.88
N ALA A 179 -23.97 4.61 19.00
CA ALA A 179 -24.80 3.44 19.26
C ALA A 179 -25.88 3.25 18.19
N ALA A 180 -26.54 4.34 17.77
CA ALA A 180 -27.54 4.27 16.71
C ALA A 180 -26.93 3.90 15.36
N ALA A 181 -25.75 4.42 15.00
CA ALA A 181 -25.06 4.06 13.78
C ALA A 181 -24.69 2.57 13.77
N ASP A 182 -24.14 2.04 14.87
CA ASP A 182 -23.79 0.61 14.98
C ASP A 182 -25.04 -0.28 14.81
N ASP A 183 -26.16 0.09 15.44
CA ASP A 183 -27.44 -0.62 15.28
C ASP A 183 -27.98 -0.56 13.85
N LEU A 184 -27.83 0.59 13.17
CA LEU A 184 -28.27 0.79 11.79
C LEU A 184 -27.42 -0.02 10.80
N VAL A 185 -26.12 -0.09 11.01
CA VAL A 185 -25.21 -0.93 10.22
C VAL A 185 -25.59 -2.39 10.39
N ALA A 186 -25.78 -2.84 11.64
CA ALA A 186 -26.21 -4.21 11.92
C ALA A 186 -27.56 -4.56 11.28
N ALA A 187 -28.49 -3.60 11.23
CA ALA A 187 -29.79 -3.77 10.58
C ALA A 187 -29.69 -3.78 9.04
N ALA A 188 -28.75 -3.04 8.46
CA ALA A 188 -28.54 -2.97 7.01
C ALA A 188 -27.87 -4.25 6.45
N GLY A 189 -27.01 -4.90 7.23
CA GLY A 189 -26.44 -6.20 6.88
C GLY A 189 -24.99 -6.37 7.32
N THR A 190 -24.29 -7.31 6.70
CA THR A 190 -22.84 -7.47 6.92
C THR A 190 -22.09 -6.43 6.11
N PRO A 191 -21.22 -5.62 6.74
CA PRO A 191 -20.41 -4.64 6.03
C PRO A 191 -19.46 -5.30 5.03
N THR A 192 -19.42 -4.77 3.80
CA THR A 192 -18.45 -5.12 2.77
C THR A 192 -17.21 -4.24 2.85
N GLU A 193 -17.35 -3.04 3.42
CA GLU A 193 -16.28 -2.08 3.65
C GLU A 193 -16.60 -1.25 4.90
N GLU A 194 -15.57 -0.91 5.69
CA GLU A 194 -15.69 -0.04 6.86
C GLU A 194 -14.41 0.78 7.03
N GLY A 195 -14.53 1.95 7.66
CA GLY A 195 -13.37 2.77 7.98
C GLY A 195 -13.70 3.98 8.84
N ASP A 196 -12.67 4.78 9.09
CA ASP A 196 -12.78 6.04 9.81
C ASP A 196 -13.24 7.15 8.86
N VAL A 197 -14.08 8.05 9.37
CA VAL A 197 -14.43 9.32 8.72
C VAL A 197 -13.44 10.34 9.25
N GLU A 198 -12.63 10.94 8.37
CA GLU A 198 -11.66 11.97 8.75
C GLU A 198 -12.11 13.36 8.28
N VAL A 199 -12.09 14.34 9.19
CA VAL A 199 -12.30 15.76 8.88
C VAL A 199 -11.03 16.50 9.27
N ALA A 200 -10.40 17.18 8.30
CA ALA A 200 -9.13 17.89 8.49
C ALA A 200 -7.94 17.04 8.99
N GLY A 201 -8.03 15.71 8.87
CA GLY A 201 -7.00 14.77 9.33
C GLY A 201 -7.24 14.22 10.73
N GLU A 202 -8.35 14.56 11.36
CA GLU A 202 -8.82 13.98 12.60
C GLU A 202 -10.00 13.03 12.36
N VAL A 203 -10.00 11.89 13.04
CA VAL A 203 -11.13 10.94 13.01
C VAL A 203 -12.35 11.59 13.67
N ALA A 204 -13.36 11.90 12.86
CA ALA A 204 -14.62 12.52 13.23
C ALA A 204 -15.78 11.52 13.35
N GLY A 205 -15.60 10.30 12.83
CA GLY A 205 -16.59 9.22 12.96
C GLY A 205 -16.18 7.93 12.26
N ARG A 206 -17.15 7.09 11.92
CA ARG A 206 -16.97 5.83 11.19
C ARG A 206 -17.98 5.73 10.06
N TYR A 207 -17.62 5.01 9.01
CA TYR A 207 -18.52 4.62 7.93
C TYR A 207 -18.52 3.09 7.76
N ALA A 208 -19.64 2.57 7.26
CA ALA A 208 -19.78 1.20 6.83
C ALA A 208 -20.64 1.13 5.57
N VAL A 209 -20.22 0.31 4.62
CA VAL A 209 -20.94 0.01 3.38
C VAL A 209 -21.51 -1.40 3.48
N THR A 210 -22.80 -1.56 3.25
CA THR A 210 -23.48 -2.86 3.22
C THR A 210 -24.12 -3.08 1.85
N ASP A 211 -24.06 -4.30 1.34
CA ASP A 211 -24.78 -4.69 0.12
C ASP A 211 -26.30 -4.61 0.34
N ALA A 212 -26.99 -3.88 -0.54
CA ALA A 212 -28.45 -3.78 -0.52
C ALA A 212 -29.12 -4.66 -1.60
N GLY A 213 -28.32 -5.43 -2.35
CA GLY A 213 -28.77 -6.27 -3.45
C GLY A 213 -28.98 -5.51 -4.76
N ASP A 214 -29.09 -6.25 -5.87
CA ASP A 214 -29.41 -5.71 -7.20
C ASP A 214 -28.48 -4.56 -7.67
N GLY A 215 -27.20 -4.62 -7.30
CA GLY A 215 -26.20 -3.60 -7.64
C GLY A 215 -26.33 -2.30 -6.83
N ARG A 216 -27.11 -2.33 -5.74
CA ARG A 216 -27.29 -1.21 -4.81
C ARG A 216 -26.47 -1.44 -3.54
N ALA A 217 -26.11 -0.35 -2.89
CA ALA A 217 -25.48 -0.37 -1.58
C ALA A 217 -26.18 0.59 -0.63
N THR A 218 -25.98 0.35 0.66
CA THR A 218 -26.31 1.28 1.73
C THR A 218 -25.00 1.68 2.42
N VAL A 219 -24.75 2.98 2.51
CA VAL A 219 -23.62 3.53 3.29
C VAL A 219 -24.18 4.22 4.50
N THR A 220 -23.74 3.80 5.68
CA THR A 220 -24.04 4.47 6.95
C THR A 220 -22.77 5.13 7.46
N TRP A 221 -22.85 6.42 7.76
CA TRP A 221 -21.72 7.15 8.34
C TRP A 221 -22.19 8.12 9.42
N ARG A 222 -21.26 8.47 10.30
CA ARG A 222 -21.50 9.38 11.41
C ARG A 222 -20.48 10.49 11.40
N ASN A 223 -20.94 11.69 11.73
CA ASN A 223 -20.09 12.80 12.16
C ASN A 223 -20.62 13.35 13.48
N ASP A 224 -19.85 13.20 14.55
CA ASP A 224 -20.22 13.59 15.91
C ASP A 224 -21.65 13.12 16.31
N THR A 225 -22.64 14.02 16.28
CA THR A 225 -24.05 13.78 16.65
C THR A 225 -24.96 13.47 15.48
N ALA A 226 -24.48 13.58 14.24
CA ALA A 226 -25.24 13.31 13.02
C ALA A 226 -24.95 11.89 12.50
N VAL A 227 -26.00 11.15 12.14
CA VAL A 227 -25.89 9.88 11.42
C VAL A 227 -26.65 9.99 10.12
N LEU A 228 -26.04 9.50 9.04
CA LEU A 228 -26.65 9.46 7.72
C LEU A 228 -26.60 8.03 7.19
N GLN A 229 -27.64 7.68 6.44
CA GLN A 229 -27.73 6.43 5.71
C GLN A 229 -28.21 6.71 4.30
N ALA A 230 -27.34 6.50 3.32
CA ALA A 230 -27.63 6.68 1.90
C ALA A 230 -27.82 5.32 1.24
N THR A 231 -28.84 5.18 0.39
CA THR A 231 -29.13 3.95 -0.35
C THR A 231 -29.41 4.25 -1.82
N GLY A 232 -28.76 3.52 -2.73
CA GLY A 232 -28.71 3.83 -4.16
C GLY A 232 -27.81 2.87 -4.93
N PRO A 233 -27.52 3.12 -6.21
CA PRO A 233 -26.50 2.39 -6.97
C PRO A 233 -25.15 2.39 -6.23
N ALA A 234 -24.46 1.26 -6.18
CA ALA A 234 -23.31 1.08 -5.29
C ALA A 234 -22.15 2.05 -5.59
N ASP A 235 -21.88 2.33 -6.85
CA ASP A 235 -20.90 3.30 -7.32
C ASP A 235 -21.26 4.73 -6.87
N VAL A 236 -22.53 5.11 -7.02
CA VAL A 236 -23.01 6.46 -6.73
C VAL A 236 -23.04 6.76 -5.23
N VAL A 237 -23.44 5.79 -4.40
CA VAL A 237 -23.52 6.01 -2.94
C VAL A 237 -22.13 6.16 -2.32
N ALA A 238 -21.12 5.44 -2.83
CA ALA A 238 -19.74 5.63 -2.40
C ALA A 238 -19.24 7.05 -2.70
N ASP A 239 -19.55 7.56 -3.89
CA ASP A 239 -19.22 8.93 -4.29
C ASP A 239 -19.96 9.99 -3.45
N VAL A 240 -21.23 9.75 -3.10
CA VAL A 240 -22.01 10.62 -2.20
C VAL A 240 -21.35 10.75 -0.82
N TYR A 241 -20.93 9.63 -0.23
CA TYR A 241 -20.22 9.65 1.05
C TYR A 241 -18.89 10.40 0.94
N ALA A 242 -18.10 10.14 -0.10
CA ALA A 242 -16.80 10.80 -0.31
C ALA A 242 -16.94 12.32 -0.49
N ALA A 243 -18.02 12.78 -1.13
CA ALA A 243 -18.31 14.20 -1.32
C ALA A 243 -18.90 14.87 -0.08
N PHE A 244 -19.53 14.10 0.82
CA PHE A 244 -20.24 14.61 1.98
C PHE A 244 -20.02 13.74 3.24
N PRO A 245 -18.78 13.69 3.77
CA PRO A 245 -18.48 12.91 4.97
C PRO A 245 -19.13 13.48 6.24
N LEU A 246 -19.51 14.78 6.21
CA LEU A 246 -19.80 15.66 7.35
C LEU A 246 -18.75 15.65 8.45
#